data_AF-A0A3B1AZV9-F1
#
_entry.id   AF-A0A3B1AZV9-F1
#
_cell.length_a   1.000
_cell.length_b   1.000
_cell.length_c   1.000
_cell.angle_alpha   90.00
_cell.angle_beta   90.00
_cell.angle_gamma   90.00
#
_symmetry.space_group_name_H-M   'P 1'
#
loop_
_entity.id
_entity.type
_entity.pdbx_description
1 polymer ?
#
loop_
_entity_poly.entity_id
_entity_poly.type
_entity_poly.pdbx_seq_one_letter_code
_entity_poly.pdbx_strand_id
1 'polypeptide(L)'
;MKVLLINKYLYHRGGDAVSTITTGKILKEQGHNVQFLGMSHPDNPDYEMSKHFIDHIDYESPHSLFDQISIAGKLLYSFEAKKKLKNLLAEFKPDIVHLNNFAHQISPSILHVLRQNNIPAVMTMRDYKMVCPSYAMLDEERPCQKCEQRQFFLVFPT
;
A
#
# COMPACT_ATOMS: atom_id res chain seq x y z
N MET A 1 -12.49 -4.29 18.92
CA MET A 1 -11.89 -5.07 17.81
C MET A 1 -10.47 -4.60 17.57
N LYS A 2 -9.63 -5.45 16.98
CA LYS A 2 -8.28 -5.15 16.51
C LYS A 2 -8.31 -4.82 15.02
N VAL A 3 -7.96 -3.58 14.66
CA VAL A 3 -8.00 -3.09 13.28
C VAL A 3 -6.59 -2.76 12.82
N LEU A 4 -6.18 -3.28 11.68
CA LEU A 4 -4.91 -2.91 11.04
C LEU A 4 -5.20 -2.00 9.84
N LEU A 5 -4.72 -0.76 9.92
CA LEU A 5 -4.81 0.21 8.83
C LEU A 5 -3.51 0.21 8.01
N ILE A 6 -3.62 0.09 6.69
CA ILE A 6 -2.47 0.06 5.79
C ILE A 6 -2.52 1.23 4.81
N ASN A 7 -1.45 2.03 4.79
CA ASN A 7 -1.21 3.09 3.82
C ASN A 7 0.31 3.20 3.58
N LYS A 8 0.74 3.54 2.36
CA LYS A 8 2.15 3.81 2.03
C LYS A 8 2.76 4.87 2.94
N TYR A 9 2.02 5.93 3.28
CA TYR A 9 2.48 7.01 4.15
C TYR A 9 1.64 7.07 5.41
N LEU A 10 2.32 7.20 6.54
CA LEU A 10 1.73 7.29 7.86
C LEU A 10 2.16 8.59 8.58
N TYR A 11 2.36 9.63 7.79
CA TYR A 11 2.59 11.01 8.19
C TYR A 11 1.77 11.94 7.29
N HIS A 12 1.69 13.22 7.63
CA HIS A 12 0.86 14.20 6.93
C HIS A 12 1.45 14.59 5.56
N ARG A 13 1.40 13.68 4.58
CA ARG A 13 1.89 13.89 3.21
C ARG A 13 0.81 14.18 2.17
N GLY A 14 -0.40 13.66 2.35
CA GLY A 14 -1.49 13.76 1.38
C GLY A 14 -2.85 13.38 1.96
N GLY A 15 -3.92 13.64 1.21
CA GLY A 15 -5.30 13.45 1.69
C GLY A 15 -5.62 11.99 2.04
N ASP A 16 -5.04 11.02 1.34
CA ASP A 16 -5.17 9.61 1.65
C ASP A 16 -4.51 9.26 3.00
N ALA A 17 -3.30 9.75 3.26
CA ALA A 17 -2.56 9.52 4.49
C ALA A 17 -3.28 10.17 5.69
N VAL A 18 -3.66 11.44 5.56
CA VAL A 18 -4.42 12.16 6.60
C VAL A 18 -5.72 11.42 6.92
N SER A 19 -6.48 11.02 5.90
CA SER A 19 -7.73 10.27 6.10
C SER A 19 -7.50 8.91 6.77
N THR A 20 -6.41 8.19 6.45
CA THR A 20 -6.05 6.94 7.16
C THR A 20 -5.73 7.19 8.64
N ILE A 21 -4.91 8.20 8.94
CA ILE A 21 -4.50 8.53 10.31
C ILE A 21 -5.71 8.99 11.13
N THR A 22 -6.56 9.87 10.58
CA THR A 22 -7.80 10.34 11.20
C THR A 22 -8.76 9.19 11.46
N THR A 23 -8.95 8.28 10.50
CA THR A 23 -9.74 7.06 10.70
C THR A 23 -9.23 6.25 11.89
N GLY A 24 -7.92 6.05 11.98
CA GLY A 24 -7.32 5.33 13.09
C GLY A 24 -7.52 6.01 14.45
N LYS A 25 -7.42 7.34 14.50
CA LYS A 25 -7.73 8.12 15.71
C LYS A 25 -9.18 7.91 16.15
N ILE A 26 -10.14 8.08 15.25
CA ILE A 26 -11.57 7.91 15.54
C ILE A 26 -11.86 6.49 16.04
N LEU A 27 -11.30 5.46 15.38
CA LEU A 27 -11.46 4.08 15.81
C LEU A 27 -10.89 3.83 17.22
N LYS A 28 -9.73 4.41 17.55
CA LYS A 28 -9.17 4.33 18.91
C LYS A 28 -10.08 5.00 19.94
N GLU A 29 -10.62 6.18 19.62
CA GLU A 29 -11.57 6.90 20.49
C GLU A 29 -12.87 6.10 20.75
N GLN A 30 -13.28 5.28 19.78
CA GLN A 30 -14.40 4.35 19.92
C GLN A 30 -14.02 3.02 20.62
N GLY A 31 -12.81 2.91 21.18
CA GLY A 31 -12.37 1.75 21.96
C GLY A 31 -11.83 0.58 21.13
N HIS A 32 -11.56 0.77 19.84
CA HIS A 32 -10.87 -0.24 19.02
C HIS A 32 -9.36 -0.19 19.27
N ASN A 33 -8.71 -1.36 19.25
CA ASN A 33 -7.26 -1.44 19.23
C ASN A 33 -6.80 -1.29 17.77
N VAL A 34 -6.06 -0.23 17.46
CA VAL A 34 -5.70 0.10 16.08
C VAL A 34 -4.18 0.15 15.94
N GLN A 35 -3.68 -0.61 14.98
CA GLN A 35 -2.28 -0.57 14.54
C GLN A 35 -2.19 -0.15 13.09
N PHE A 36 -1.00 0.30 12.70
CA PHE A 36 -0.71 0.74 11.35
C PHE A 36 0.40 -0.10 10.72
N LEU A 37 0.36 -0.21 9.40
CA LEU A 37 1.49 -0.68 8.59
C LEU A 37 1.68 0.28 7.42
N GLY A 38 2.91 0.73 7.22
CA GLY A 38 3.27 1.58 6.11
C GLY A 38 4.75 1.50 5.81
N MET A 39 5.23 2.49 5.07
CA MET A 39 6.64 2.67 4.81
C MET A 39 7.34 3.29 6.02
N SER A 40 8.57 2.87 6.28
CA SER A 40 9.45 3.53 7.25
C SER A 40 9.85 4.91 6.71
N HIS A 41 9.67 5.95 7.51
CA HIS A 41 9.98 7.33 7.13
C HIS A 41 10.33 8.16 8.38
N PRO A 42 11.29 9.10 8.31
CA PRO A 42 11.66 9.96 9.45
C PRO A 42 10.50 10.76 10.03
N ASP A 43 9.56 11.20 9.19
CA ASP A 43 8.39 11.98 9.62
C ASP A 43 7.27 11.13 10.24
N ASN A 44 7.39 9.80 10.24
CA ASN A 44 6.41 8.96 10.92
C ASN A 44 6.49 9.23 12.43
N PRO A 45 5.35 9.41 13.12
CA PRO A 45 5.35 9.37 14.57
C PRO A 45 5.76 7.97 15.07
N ASP A 46 6.04 7.88 16.38
CA ASP A 46 6.37 6.59 17.00
C ASP A 46 5.15 5.67 17.03
N TYR A 47 5.11 4.75 16.07
CA TYR A 47 4.10 3.71 15.99
C TYR A 47 4.59 2.44 16.69
N GLU A 48 3.74 1.83 17.50
CA GLU A 48 4.05 0.60 18.26
C GLU A 48 4.57 -0.54 17.37
N MET A 49 4.06 -0.64 16.15
CA MET A 49 4.45 -1.68 15.18
C MET A 49 5.46 -1.19 14.13
N SER A 50 6.14 -0.05 14.37
CA SER A 50 7.11 0.57 13.45
C SER A 50 8.24 -0.37 13.02
N LYS A 51 8.65 -1.31 13.88
CA LYS A 51 9.64 -2.37 13.56
C LYS A 51 9.25 -3.25 12.37
N HIS A 52 7.96 -3.30 12.02
CA HIS A 52 7.44 -4.05 10.88
C HIS A 52 7.19 -3.17 9.65
N PHE A 53 7.54 -1.88 9.67
CA PHE A 53 7.32 -0.99 8.53
C PHE A 53 8.27 -1.35 7.40
N ILE A 54 7.77 -1.24 6.17
CA ILE A 54 8.50 -1.63 4.96
C ILE A 54 9.53 -0.56 4.64
N ASP A 55 10.75 -0.96 4.30
CA ASP A 55 11.81 0.01 4.05
C ASP A 55 11.52 0.79 2.76
N HIS A 56 11.82 2.09 2.76
CA HIS A 56 11.70 2.91 1.55
C HIS A 56 12.69 2.40 0.50
N ILE A 57 12.19 2.09 -0.68
CA ILE A 57 13.04 1.87 -1.84
C ILE A 57 13.27 3.24 -2.47
N ASP A 58 14.52 3.67 -2.54
CA ASP A 58 14.87 4.93 -3.18
C ASP A 58 14.92 4.75 -4.71
N TYR A 59 13.98 5.38 -5.41
CA TYR A 59 13.80 5.25 -6.85
C TYR A 59 14.43 6.41 -7.63
N GLU A 60 14.90 7.47 -6.97
CA GLU A 60 15.40 8.70 -7.61
C GLU A 60 16.90 8.67 -7.91
N SER A 61 17.60 7.64 -7.44
CA SER A 61 19.03 7.44 -7.72
C SER A 61 19.28 6.88 -9.13
N PRO A 62 20.38 7.25 -9.81
CA PRO A 62 20.74 6.68 -11.10
C PRO A 62 21.03 5.18 -10.98
N HIS A 63 20.11 4.35 -11.45
CA HIS A 63 20.15 2.89 -11.34
C HIS A 63 20.63 2.24 -12.63
N SER A 64 21.53 1.25 -12.53
CA SER A 64 21.94 0.43 -13.67
C SER A 64 20.75 -0.41 -14.21
N LEU A 65 20.81 -0.90 -15.44
CA LEU A 65 19.74 -1.74 -16.02
C LEU A 65 19.40 -2.98 -15.15
N PHE A 66 20.40 -3.55 -14.47
CA PHE A 66 20.20 -4.66 -13.53
C PHE A 66 19.46 -4.22 -12.27
N ASP A 67 19.78 -3.05 -11.74
CA ASP A 67 19.09 -2.47 -10.59
C ASP A 67 17.63 -2.16 -10.93
N GLN A 68 17.35 -1.63 -12.13
CA GLN A 68 15.99 -1.35 -12.60
C GLN A 68 15.12 -2.61 -12.68
N ILE A 69 15.67 -3.72 -13.18
CA ILE A 69 14.96 -5.02 -13.24
C ILE A 69 14.70 -5.56 -11.82
N SER A 70 15.70 -5.48 -10.94
CA SER A 70 15.59 -5.90 -9.54
C SER A 70 14.54 -5.08 -8.78
N ILE A 71 14.54 -3.76 -9.00
CA ILE A 71 13.59 -2.81 -8.42
C ILE A 71 12.16 -3.07 -8.94
N ALA A 72 12.00 -3.30 -10.24
CA ALA A 72 10.71 -3.69 -10.83
C ALA A 72 10.19 -5.02 -10.25
N GLY A 73 11.08 -5.99 -10.03
CA GLY A 73 10.76 -7.24 -9.35
C GLY A 73 10.27 -7.03 -7.92
N LYS A 74 10.93 -6.18 -7.14
CA LYS A 74 10.53 -5.83 -5.76
C LYS A 74 9.19 -5.07 -5.70
N LEU A 75 8.93 -4.20 -6.68
CA LEU A 75 7.65 -3.50 -6.82
C LEU A 75 6.48 -4.47 -7.04
N LEU A 76 6.67 -5.43 -7.95
CA LEU A 76 5.66 -6.44 -8.26
C LEU A 76 5.51 -7.46 -7.13
N TYR A 77 6.61 -7.89 -6.53
CA TYR A 77 6.62 -8.88 -5.46
C TYR A 77 7.74 -8.65 -4.44
N SER A 78 7.42 -7.97 -3.33
CA SER A 78 8.36 -7.78 -2.21
C SER A 78 8.24 -8.91 -1.19
N PHE A 79 9.30 -9.72 -1.09
CA PHE A 79 9.45 -10.73 -0.02
C PHE A 79 9.58 -10.09 1.36
N GLU A 80 10.17 -8.89 1.43
CA GLU A 80 10.28 -8.12 2.66
C GLU A 80 8.89 -7.71 3.16
N ALA A 81 8.07 -7.10 2.30
CA ALA A 81 6.70 -6.73 2.64
C ALA A 81 5.88 -7.93 3.11
N LYS A 82 6.05 -9.08 2.44
CA LYS A 82 5.44 -10.35 2.83
C LYS A 82 5.88 -10.81 4.23
N LYS A 83 7.19 -10.78 4.51
CA LYS A 83 7.74 -11.19 5.80
C LYS A 83 7.32 -10.26 6.92
N LYS A 84 7.46 -8.94 6.72
CA LYS A 84 7.09 -7.91 7.70
C LYS A 84 5.60 -7.96 8.03
N LEU A 85 4.72 -8.07 7.02
CA LEU A 85 3.28 -8.24 7.26
C LEU A 85 2.98 -9.56 7.98
N LYS A 86 3.60 -10.69 7.61
CA LYS A 86 3.38 -11.97 8.33
C LYS A 86 3.73 -11.85 9.81
N ASN A 87 4.86 -11.23 10.14
CA ASN A 87 5.29 -11.04 11.52
C ASN A 87 4.32 -10.13 12.28
N LEU A 88 3.89 -9.02 11.67
CA LEU A 88 2.90 -8.13 12.25
C LEU A 88 1.57 -8.87 12.51
N LEU A 89 1.06 -9.64 11.55
CA LEU A 89 -0.18 -10.39 11.72
C LEU A 89 -0.06 -11.45 12.83
N ALA A 90 1.09 -12.09 12.99
CA ALA A 90 1.32 -13.07 14.05
C ALA A 90 1.33 -12.43 15.45
N GLU A 91 1.88 -11.21 15.56
CA GLU A 91 1.97 -10.45 16.81
C GLU A 91 0.64 -9.77 17.17
N PHE A 92 0.07 -9.00 16.24
CA PHE A 92 -1.12 -8.19 16.51
C PHE A 92 -2.41 -9.01 16.42
N LYS A 93 -2.51 -9.91 15.44
CA LYS A 93 -3.70 -10.72 15.11
C LYS A 93 -4.95 -9.84 14.90
N PRO A 94 -5.00 -9.02 13.84
CA PRO A 94 -6.14 -8.14 13.57
C PRO A 94 -7.40 -8.94 13.23
N ASP A 95 -8.56 -8.43 13.64
CA ASP A 95 -9.87 -8.93 13.22
C ASP A 95 -10.19 -8.52 11.77
N ILE A 96 -9.67 -7.36 11.34
CA ILE A 96 -9.88 -6.81 10.01
C ILE A 96 -8.70 -5.92 9.59
N VAL A 97 -8.44 -5.90 8.28
CA VAL A 97 -7.46 -5.02 7.64
C VAL A 97 -8.16 -4.03 6.73
N HIS A 98 -7.79 -2.74 6.82
CA HIS A 98 -8.29 -1.70 5.93
C HIS A 98 -7.15 -1.11 5.10
N LEU A 99 -7.16 -1.44 3.81
CA LEU A 99 -6.22 -0.97 2.80
C LEU A 99 -6.70 0.38 2.26
N ASN A 100 -5.82 1.39 2.22
CA ASN A 100 -6.12 2.70 1.66
C ASN A 100 -5.32 2.93 0.36
N ASN A 101 -4.13 3.52 0.46
CA ASN A 101 -3.24 3.67 -0.69
C ASN A 101 -1.93 2.94 -0.41
N PHE A 102 -1.86 1.66 -0.78
CA PHE A 102 -0.64 0.86 -0.57
C PHE A 102 0.23 0.77 -1.84
N ALA A 103 -0.32 1.14 -3.01
CA ALA A 103 0.35 0.99 -4.29
C ALA A 103 1.69 1.75 -4.37
N HIS A 104 2.58 1.31 -5.26
CA HIS A 104 3.98 1.71 -5.44
C HIS A 104 4.94 1.38 -4.31
N GLN A 105 4.61 1.64 -3.04
CA GLN A 105 5.56 1.47 -1.95
C GLN A 105 5.37 0.15 -1.20
N ILE A 106 4.15 -0.38 -1.22
CA ILE A 106 3.83 -1.68 -0.64
C ILE A 106 3.43 -2.60 -1.78
N SER A 107 4.21 -3.66 -1.97
CA SER A 107 3.97 -4.62 -3.04
C SER A 107 2.58 -5.28 -2.89
N PRO A 108 1.86 -5.56 -3.99
CA PRO A 108 0.62 -6.35 -3.98
C PRO A 108 0.75 -7.73 -3.31
N SER A 109 1.98 -8.21 -3.06
CA SER A 109 2.26 -9.42 -2.28
C SER A 109 1.57 -9.44 -0.91
N ILE A 110 1.26 -8.28 -0.32
CA ILE A 110 0.51 -8.19 0.94
C ILE A 110 -0.89 -8.82 0.84
N LEU A 111 -1.57 -8.69 -0.31
CA LEU A 111 -2.92 -9.23 -0.50
C LEU A 111 -2.91 -10.76 -0.44
N HIS A 112 -1.86 -11.36 -0.97
CA HIS A 112 -1.66 -12.80 -0.89
C HIS A 112 -1.44 -13.26 0.55
N VAL A 113 -0.70 -12.50 1.37
CA VAL A 113 -0.52 -12.80 2.79
C VAL A 113 -1.84 -12.72 3.55
N LEU A 114 -2.63 -11.68 3.32
CA LEU A 114 -3.95 -11.53 3.95
C LEU A 114 -4.85 -12.72 3.61
N ARG A 115 -4.90 -13.11 2.34
CA ARG A 115 -5.66 -14.26 1.87
C ARG A 115 -5.18 -15.57 2.50
N GLN A 116 -3.88 -15.82 2.54
CA GLN A 116 -3.30 -17.04 3.13
C GLN A 116 -3.59 -17.18 4.63
N ASN A 117 -3.73 -16.06 5.35
CA ASN A 117 -4.03 -16.06 6.78
C ASN A 117 -5.54 -15.91 7.07
N ASN A 118 -6.39 -15.94 6.04
CA ASN A 118 -7.85 -15.77 6.15
C ASN A 118 -8.26 -14.50 6.92
N ILE A 119 -7.53 -13.40 6.74
CA ILE A 119 -7.83 -12.12 7.39
C ILE A 119 -8.81 -11.33 6.51
N PRO A 120 -9.98 -10.93 7.03
CA PRO A 120 -10.90 -10.05 6.31
C PRO A 120 -10.22 -8.73 5.93
N ALA A 121 -10.37 -8.31 4.68
CA ALA A 121 -9.76 -7.09 4.15
C ALA A 121 -10.80 -6.22 3.43
N VAL A 122 -10.80 -4.93 3.73
CA VAL A 122 -11.57 -3.90 3.03
C VAL A 122 -10.57 -2.95 2.38
N MET A 123 -10.85 -2.51 1.15
CA MET A 123 -10.01 -1.55 0.44
C MET A 123 -10.80 -0.31 0.06
N THR A 124 -10.30 0.86 0.44
CA THR A 124 -10.77 2.15 -0.09
C THR A 124 -9.86 2.58 -1.22
N MET A 125 -10.40 2.62 -2.43
CA MET A 125 -9.69 3.10 -3.62
C MET A 125 -9.42 4.60 -3.50
N ARG A 126 -8.14 4.98 -3.46
CA ARG A 126 -7.67 6.39 -3.39
C ARG A 126 -7.16 6.92 -4.72
N ASP A 127 -6.85 6.02 -5.65
CA ASP A 127 -6.34 6.32 -6.99
C ASP A 127 -6.82 5.27 -7.98
N TYR A 128 -6.52 5.49 -9.26
CA TYR A 128 -6.97 4.63 -10.35
C TYR A 128 -6.01 3.48 -10.65
N LYS A 129 -4.98 3.20 -9.82
CA LYS A 129 -3.94 2.22 -10.21
C LYS A 129 -4.49 0.85 -10.54
N MET A 130 -5.45 0.37 -9.76
CA MET A 130 -5.99 -0.98 -9.93
C MET A 130 -6.79 -1.15 -11.24
N VAL A 131 -7.21 -0.04 -11.85
CA VAL A 131 -8.02 -0.03 -13.08
C VAL A 131 -7.27 0.57 -14.27
N CYS A 132 -6.23 1.37 -14.01
CA CYS A 132 -5.48 2.10 -15.02
C CYS A 132 -3.99 2.15 -14.63
N PRO A 133 -3.11 1.43 -15.35
CA PRO A 133 -1.69 1.43 -15.08
C PRO A 133 -1.03 2.82 -15.13
N SER A 134 -1.57 3.75 -15.93
CA SER A 134 -1.08 5.14 -16.04
C SER A 134 -1.55 6.06 -14.92
N TYR A 135 -2.39 5.58 -13.98
CA TYR A 135 -3.03 6.35 -12.89
C TYR A 135 -3.98 7.46 -13.32
N ALA A 136 -3.89 7.95 -14.55
CA ALA A 136 -4.61 9.14 -14.97
C ALA A 136 -6.05 8.84 -15.38
N MET A 137 -6.31 7.66 -15.97
CA MET A 137 -7.54 7.43 -16.74
C MET A 137 -7.82 8.55 -17.75
N LEU A 138 -6.75 9.12 -18.32
CA LEU A 138 -6.80 10.16 -19.33
C LEU A 138 -5.98 9.76 -20.54
N ASP A 139 -6.44 10.19 -21.72
CA ASP A 139 -5.76 10.11 -23.00
C ASP A 139 -6.00 11.44 -23.72
N GLU A 140 -4.93 12.18 -24.01
CA GLU A 140 -5.00 13.56 -24.53
C GLU A 140 -5.99 14.46 -23.74
N GLU A 141 -5.90 14.43 -22.41
CA GLU A 141 -6.77 15.18 -21.47
C GLU A 141 -8.26 14.78 -21.48
N ARG A 142 -8.62 13.71 -22.21
CA ARG A 142 -9.99 13.19 -22.25
C ARG A 142 -10.10 11.93 -21.39
N PRO A 143 -11.26 11.68 -20.76
CA PRO A 143 -11.52 10.44 -20.05
C PRO A 143 -11.21 9.20 -20.91
N CYS A 144 -10.40 8.30 -20.36
CA CYS A 144 -9.94 7.10 -21.05
C CYS A 144 -10.41 5.84 -20.32
N GLN A 145 -11.13 5.00 -21.05
CA GLN A 145 -11.72 3.75 -20.56
C GLN A 145 -11.11 2.50 -21.22
N LYS A 146 -10.04 2.68 -22.01
CA LYS A 146 -9.38 1.59 -22.77
C LYS A 146 -9.00 0.39 -21.88
N CYS A 147 -8.64 0.63 -20.63
CA CYS A 147 -8.22 -0.43 -19.70
C CYS A 147 -9.36 -1.13 -18.93
N GLU A 148 -10.62 -0.71 -19.08
CA GLU A 148 -11.74 -1.21 -18.25
C GLU A 148 -11.94 -2.72 -18.37
N GLN A 149 -11.75 -3.29 -19.56
CA GLN A 149 -11.85 -4.73 -19.81
C GLN A 149 -10.53 -5.48 -19.55
N ARG A 150 -9.68 -4.96 -18.63
CA ARG A 150 -8.36 -5.53 -18.27
C ARG A 150 -7.35 -5.54 -19.43
N GLN A 151 -7.56 -4.69 -20.44
CA GLN A 151 -6.67 -4.52 -21.59
C GLN A 151 -5.50 -3.58 -21.25
N PHE A 152 -4.74 -3.90 -20.21
CA PHE A 152 -3.70 -3.04 -19.65
C PHE A 152 -2.52 -2.76 -20.60
N PHE A 153 -2.35 -3.55 -21.65
CA PHE A 153 -1.34 -3.34 -22.69
C PHE A 153 -1.61 -2.09 -23.53
N LEU A 154 -2.84 -1.58 -23.57
CA LEU A 154 -3.22 -0.36 -24.31
C LEU A 154 -2.65 0.93 -23.72
N VAL A 155 -1.99 0.86 -22.56
CA VAL A 155 -1.28 1.99 -21.94
C VAL A 155 0.06 2.27 -22.63
N PHE A 156 0.66 1.27 -23.28
CA PHE A 156 1.91 1.46 -23.98
C PHE A 156 1.64 1.97 -25.40
N PRO A 157 2.29 3.07 -25.84
CA PRO A 157 2.19 3.49 -27.22
C PRO A 157 2.74 2.37 -28.10
N THR A 158 1.91 1.89 -29.03
CA THR A 158 2.32 1.04 -30.16
C THR A 158 3.07 1.85 -31.19
#